data_AF-A0A2W2C9U9-F1
#
_entry.id   AF-A0A2W2C9U9-F1
#
_cell.length_a   1.000
_cell.length_b   1.000
_cell.length_c   1.000
_cell.angle_alpha   90.00
_cell.angle_beta   90.00
_cell.angle_gamma   90.00
#
_symmetry.space_group_name_H-M   'P 1'
#
loop_
_entity.id
_entity.type
_entity.pdbx_description
1 polymer ?
#
loop_
_entity_poly.entity_id
_entity_poly.type
_entity_poly.pdbx_seq_one_letter_code
_entity_poly.pdbx_strand_id
1 'polypeptide(L)'
;MRPISKNWRCPMPMRWSPQQRLCSMSDHDHHHHNHHGEMHPHQLEPPHEVFHDPKAGEVARAWITNGGLSLSLHAMAFGTPDVWGHVLAGMAQQVAAACAEMGHGNPSDNFAAIRKVLNEDLNKVAAQLSPLANKG
;
A
#
# COMPACT_ATOMS: atom_id res chain seq x y z
N MET A 1 25.42 -3.56 -23.70
CA MET A 1 24.82 -3.68 -22.34
C MET A 1 23.42 -4.27 -22.51
N ARG A 2 23.08 -5.36 -21.82
CA ARG A 2 21.77 -6.03 -21.92
C ARG A 2 20.80 -5.44 -20.88
N PRO A 3 19.49 -5.31 -21.17
CA PRO A 3 18.53 -4.80 -20.21
C PRO A 3 18.16 -5.88 -19.19
N ILE A 4 18.07 -5.51 -17.91
CA ILE A 4 17.66 -6.40 -16.83
C ILE A 4 16.13 -6.31 -16.72
N SER A 5 15.41 -7.17 -17.45
CA SER A 5 13.98 -7.41 -17.18
C SER A 5 13.87 -8.36 -15.98
N LYS A 6 13.50 -7.85 -14.80
CA LYS A 6 13.06 -8.70 -13.68
C LYS A 6 11.55 -8.86 -13.78
N ASN A 7 11.13 -9.97 -14.37
CA ASN A 7 9.74 -10.42 -14.43
C ASN A 7 9.22 -10.69 -13.01
N TRP A 8 8.30 -9.86 -12.53
CA TRP A 8 7.48 -10.17 -11.35
C TRP A 8 6.36 -11.12 -11.79
N ARG A 9 6.56 -12.43 -11.58
CA ARG A 9 5.48 -13.40 -11.78
C ARG A 9 4.62 -13.44 -10.51
N CYS A 10 3.42 -12.88 -10.57
CA CYS A 10 2.37 -13.17 -9.59
C CYS A 10 2.06 -14.67 -9.59
N PRO A 11 2.27 -15.39 -8.47
CA PRO A 11 1.89 -16.78 -8.36
C PRO A 11 0.42 -16.84 -7.90
N MET A 12 -0.49 -17.11 -8.83
CA MET A 12 -1.82 -17.76 -8.70
C MET A 12 -2.88 -17.10 -9.61
N PRO A 13 -3.75 -17.89 -10.28
CA PRO A 13 -4.95 -17.38 -10.94
C PRO A 13 -6.12 -17.32 -9.94
N MET A 14 -6.58 -16.13 -9.58
CA MET A 14 -7.79 -15.96 -8.76
C MET A 14 -9.03 -16.25 -9.63
N ARG A 15 -9.76 -17.32 -9.27
CA ARG A 15 -11.05 -17.70 -9.86
C ARG A 15 -12.15 -16.85 -9.20
N TRP A 16 -12.49 -15.72 -9.80
CA TRP A 16 -13.62 -14.89 -9.42
C TRP A 16 -14.93 -15.67 -9.59
N SER A 17 -15.68 -15.92 -8.50
CA SER A 17 -17.05 -16.44 -8.58
C SER A 17 -17.99 -15.39 -7.99
N PRO A 18 -19.01 -14.90 -8.72
CA PRO A 18 -20.02 -14.02 -8.16
C PRO A 18 -21.17 -14.89 -7.62
N GLN A 19 -21.50 -14.77 -6.33
CA GLN A 19 -22.75 -15.33 -5.79
C GLN A 19 -23.57 -14.22 -5.15
N GLN A 20 -24.61 -13.77 -5.85
CA GLN A 20 -25.72 -13.04 -5.25
C GLN A 20 -26.77 -14.05 -4.73
N ARG A 21 -27.20 -13.92 -3.46
CA ARG A 21 -28.62 -13.71 -3.10
C ARG A 21 -28.87 -13.67 -1.58
N LEU A 22 -29.60 -12.60 -1.21
CA LEU A 22 -30.62 -12.41 -0.16
C LEU A 22 -30.53 -13.20 1.17
N CYS A 23 -30.41 -12.45 2.26
CA CYS A 23 -31.30 -12.58 3.43
C CYS A 23 -31.65 -11.17 3.94
N SER A 24 -32.96 -10.91 4.08
CA SER A 24 -33.55 -9.71 4.68
C SER A 24 -33.70 -9.95 6.18
N MET A 25 -33.25 -9.02 7.02
CA MET A 25 -33.79 -8.72 8.36
C MET A 25 -33.34 -7.30 8.77
N SER A 26 -34.30 -6.45 9.12
CA SER A 26 -34.13 -5.05 9.52
C SER A 26 -33.76 -4.88 11.01
N ASP A 27 -33.31 -3.65 11.29
CA ASP A 27 -33.24 -2.94 12.56
C ASP A 27 -32.04 -3.22 13.46
N HIS A 28 -31.00 -2.41 13.29
CA HIS A 28 -30.40 -1.54 14.33
C HIS A 28 -29.76 -0.34 13.59
N ASP A 29 -30.31 0.87 13.78
CA ASP A 29 -29.80 2.14 13.22
C ASP A 29 -28.45 2.50 13.87
N HIS A 30 -27.40 1.83 13.45
CA HIS A 30 -26.08 2.45 13.35
C HIS A 30 -26.04 3.08 11.97
N HIS A 31 -26.02 4.42 11.91
CA HIS A 31 -25.67 5.15 10.70
C HIS A 31 -24.22 4.80 10.31
N HIS A 32 -24.04 3.62 9.72
CA HIS A 32 -22.87 3.31 8.93
C HIS A 32 -22.92 4.28 7.76
N HIS A 33 -22.13 5.35 7.84
CA HIS A 33 -21.82 6.16 6.67
C HIS A 33 -21.14 5.23 5.66
N ASN A 34 -21.97 4.65 4.79
CA ASN A 34 -21.53 3.82 3.72
C ASN A 34 -21.02 4.76 2.63
N HIS A 35 -19.76 5.16 2.71
CA HIS A 35 -19.07 5.98 1.69
C HIS A 35 -18.85 5.22 0.37
N HIS A 36 -19.58 4.12 0.12
CA HIS A 36 -19.50 3.38 -1.14
C HIS A 36 -19.92 4.29 -2.30
N GLY A 37 -18.95 4.62 -3.15
CA GLY A 37 -19.16 5.46 -4.34
C GLY A 37 -18.78 6.93 -4.15
N GLU A 38 -18.40 7.36 -2.95
CA GLU A 38 -17.87 8.70 -2.74
C GLU A 38 -16.40 8.75 -3.16
N MET A 39 -16.08 9.58 -4.15
CA MET A 39 -14.70 9.89 -4.52
C MET A 39 -14.23 11.13 -3.76
N HIS A 40 -13.07 11.03 -3.11
CA HIS A 40 -12.45 12.18 -2.48
C HIS A 40 -11.85 13.09 -3.57
N PRO A 41 -11.98 14.43 -3.52
CA PRO A 41 -11.56 15.34 -4.59
C PRO A 41 -10.05 15.30 -4.91
N HIS A 42 -9.24 14.81 -3.98
CA HIS A 42 -7.79 14.63 -4.15
C HIS A 42 -7.38 13.17 -4.35
N GLN A 43 -8.32 12.31 -4.70
CA GLN A 43 -8.01 10.93 -5.05
C GLN A 43 -7.17 10.89 -6.33
N LEU A 44 -6.10 10.08 -6.29
CA LEU A 44 -5.33 9.78 -7.48
C LEU A 44 -6.10 8.78 -8.36
N GLU A 45 -6.05 9.01 -9.66
CA GLU A 45 -6.52 8.04 -10.64
C GLU A 45 -5.57 6.83 -10.69
N PRO A 46 -6.09 5.61 -10.96
CA PRO A 46 -5.24 4.46 -11.17
C PRO A 46 -4.25 4.71 -12.33
N PRO A 47 -2.99 4.25 -12.22
CA PRO A 47 -2.03 4.36 -13.32
C PRO A 47 -2.57 3.71 -14.60
N HIS A 48 -2.32 4.31 -15.77
CA HIS A 48 -2.95 3.87 -17.02
C HIS A 48 -2.68 2.39 -17.36
N GLU A 49 -1.48 1.90 -17.03
CA GLU A 49 -1.05 0.52 -17.25
C GLU A 49 -1.93 -0.52 -16.55
N VAL A 50 -2.59 -0.17 -15.44
CA VAL A 50 -3.40 -1.14 -14.66
C VAL A 50 -4.67 -1.55 -15.39
N PHE A 51 -5.18 -0.70 -16.28
CA PHE A 51 -6.40 -0.98 -17.05
C PHE A 51 -6.20 -2.04 -18.13
N HIS A 52 -4.95 -2.29 -18.53
CA HIS A 52 -4.60 -3.25 -19.58
C HIS A 52 -4.00 -4.55 -19.04
N ASP A 53 -3.80 -4.65 -17.71
CA ASP A 53 -3.30 -5.86 -17.06
C ASP A 53 -4.44 -6.58 -16.31
N PRO A 54 -4.94 -7.73 -16.81
CA PRO A 54 -6.00 -8.48 -16.13
C PRO A 54 -5.57 -9.08 -14.78
N LYS A 55 -4.29 -8.97 -14.40
CA LYS A 55 -3.77 -9.36 -13.09
C LYS A 55 -3.51 -8.18 -12.16
N ALA A 56 -3.73 -6.95 -12.62
CA ALA A 56 -3.62 -5.79 -11.76
C ALA A 56 -4.68 -5.87 -10.64
N GLY A 57 -4.25 -5.54 -9.43
CA GLY A 57 -5.11 -5.41 -8.27
C GLY A 57 -4.64 -4.23 -7.43
N GLU A 58 -5.58 -3.44 -6.93
CA GLU A 58 -5.27 -2.37 -5.98
C GLU A 58 -4.87 -2.98 -4.63
N VAL A 59 -3.71 -2.59 -4.12
CA VAL A 59 -3.12 -3.18 -2.90
C VAL A 59 -3.17 -2.25 -1.70
N ALA A 60 -3.15 -0.94 -1.94
CA ALA A 60 -3.14 0.08 -0.90
C ALA A 60 -3.74 1.39 -1.40
N ARG A 61 -4.44 2.11 -0.52
CA ARG A 61 -4.78 3.53 -0.66
C ARG A 61 -4.22 4.29 0.54
N ALA A 62 -3.40 5.29 0.27
CA ALA A 62 -2.70 6.06 1.28
C ALA A 62 -3.15 7.52 1.27
N TRP A 63 -3.41 8.05 2.46
CA TRP A 63 -3.91 9.41 2.67
C TRP A 63 -3.11 10.11 3.75
N ILE A 64 -2.87 11.41 3.56
CA ILE A 64 -2.45 12.29 4.64
C ILE A 64 -3.71 12.91 5.24
N THR A 65 -3.96 12.65 6.52
CA THR A 65 -5.10 13.20 7.25
C THR A 65 -4.65 13.60 8.65
N ASN A 66 -5.03 14.81 9.09
CA ASN A 66 -4.61 15.39 10.37
C ASN A 66 -3.09 15.31 10.64
N GLY A 67 -2.27 15.45 9.59
CA GLY A 67 -0.81 15.37 9.68
C GLY A 67 -0.23 13.95 9.83
N GLY A 68 -1.07 12.91 9.78
CA GLY A 68 -0.67 11.51 9.85
C GLY A 68 -0.98 10.73 8.57
N LEU A 69 -0.39 9.54 8.46
CA LEU A 69 -0.68 8.59 7.39
C LEU A 69 -1.88 7.71 7.78
N SER A 70 -2.88 7.64 6.90
CA SER A 70 -3.99 6.69 6.98
C SER A 70 -3.95 5.76 5.77
N LEU A 71 -4.10 4.45 5.99
CA LEU A 71 -3.99 3.42 4.96
C LEU A 71 -5.25 2.55 4.92
N SER A 72 -5.77 2.31 3.72
CA SER A 72 -6.61 1.14 3.41
C SER A 72 -5.73 0.11 2.71
N LEU A 73 -5.66 -1.12 3.23
CA LEU A 73 -4.79 -2.17 2.71
C LEU A 73 -5.59 -3.40 2.31
N HIS A 74 -5.33 -3.92 1.12
CA HIS A 74 -5.75 -5.27 0.77
C HIS A 74 -4.74 -6.27 1.37
N ALA A 75 -4.89 -6.56 2.66
CA ALA A 75 -3.91 -7.32 3.45
C ALA A 75 -3.55 -8.69 2.85
N MET A 76 -4.48 -9.31 2.11
CA MET A 76 -4.30 -10.61 1.45
C MET A 76 -3.63 -10.52 0.07
N ALA A 77 -3.28 -9.33 -0.42
CA ALA A 77 -2.72 -9.15 -1.78
C ALA A 77 -1.41 -9.92 -2.00
N PHE A 78 -0.54 -9.96 -0.99
CA PHE A 78 0.82 -10.50 -1.09
C PHE A 78 1.10 -11.66 -0.12
N GLY A 79 0.14 -12.02 0.74
CA GLY A 79 0.22 -13.15 1.65
C GLY A 79 1.13 -12.89 2.85
N THR A 80 2.44 -13.15 2.71
CA THR A 80 3.38 -13.22 3.84
C THR A 80 4.14 -11.91 4.07
N PRO A 81 4.61 -11.62 5.32
CA PRO A 81 5.27 -10.36 5.65
C PRO A 81 6.55 -10.07 4.87
N ASP A 82 7.30 -11.10 4.48
CA ASP A 82 8.53 -10.98 3.69
C ASP A 82 8.25 -10.38 2.30
N VAL A 83 7.13 -10.76 1.67
CA VAL A 83 6.71 -10.18 0.38
C VAL A 83 6.37 -8.69 0.54
N TRP A 84 5.71 -8.32 1.64
CA TRP A 84 5.46 -6.92 1.96
C TRP A 84 6.74 -6.11 2.16
N GLY A 85 7.81 -6.73 2.69
CA GLY A 85 9.14 -6.10 2.74
C GLY A 85 9.66 -5.69 1.36
N HIS A 86 9.47 -6.54 0.34
CA HIS A 86 9.82 -6.20 -1.04
C HIS A 86 8.94 -5.09 -1.63
N VAL A 87 7.64 -5.09 -1.34
CA VAL A 87 6.70 -4.05 -1.78
C VAL A 87 7.11 -2.69 -1.21
N LEU A 88 7.40 -2.61 0.09
CA LEU A 88 7.85 -1.38 0.75
C LEU A 88 9.16 -0.86 0.16
N ALA A 89 10.11 -1.74 -0.16
CA ALA A 89 11.35 -1.34 -0.83
C ALA A 89 11.08 -0.77 -2.23
N GLY A 90 10.16 -1.36 -2.99
CA GLY A 90 9.74 -0.85 -4.30
C GLY A 90 9.05 0.52 -4.22
N MET A 91 8.19 0.73 -3.22
CA MET A 91 7.58 2.03 -2.95
C MET A 91 8.65 3.09 -2.60
N ALA A 92 9.59 2.76 -1.72
CA ALA A 92 10.69 3.66 -1.36
C ALA A 92 11.54 4.06 -2.59
N GLN A 93 11.76 3.13 -3.53
CA GLN A 93 12.45 3.44 -4.78
C GLN A 93 11.65 4.45 -5.64
N GLN A 94 10.34 4.28 -5.76
CA GLN A 94 9.49 5.21 -6.53
C GLN A 94 9.44 6.59 -5.88
N VAL A 95 9.33 6.66 -4.55
CA VAL A 95 9.40 7.93 -3.81
C VAL A 95 10.73 8.62 -4.03
N ALA A 96 11.85 7.89 -3.99
CA ALA A 96 13.17 8.46 -4.24
C ALA A 96 13.31 9.06 -5.65
N ALA A 97 12.71 8.42 -6.65
CA ALA A 97 12.64 8.93 -8.02
C ALA A 97 11.79 10.20 -8.11
N ALA A 98 10.60 10.20 -7.51
CA ALA A 98 9.72 11.37 -7.47
C ALA A 98 10.38 12.57 -6.75
N CYS A 99 11.14 12.34 -5.68
CA CYS A 99 11.93 13.40 -5.03
C CYS A 99 12.94 14.04 -5.99
N ALA A 100 13.60 13.24 -6.83
CA ALA A 100 14.53 13.76 -7.82
C ALA A 100 13.82 14.58 -8.91
N GLU A 101 12.64 14.15 -9.35
CA GLU A 101 11.80 14.89 -10.30
C GLU A 101 11.35 16.25 -9.74
N MET A 102 11.16 16.35 -8.42
CA MET A 102 10.88 17.60 -7.72
C MET A 102 12.13 18.47 -7.46
N GLY A 103 13.31 18.08 -7.96
CA GLY A 103 14.55 18.84 -7.83
C GLY A 103 15.36 18.54 -6.57
N HIS A 104 15.00 17.51 -5.79
CA HIS A 104 15.80 17.08 -4.65
C HIS A 104 16.86 16.07 -5.06
N GLY A 105 18.11 16.50 -5.14
CA GLY A 105 19.27 15.61 -5.30
C GLY A 105 19.15 14.63 -6.49
N ASN A 106 19.76 13.45 -6.34
CA ASN A 106 19.60 12.35 -7.27
C ASN A 106 18.86 11.18 -6.60
N PRO A 107 18.26 10.24 -7.37
CA PRO A 107 17.47 9.15 -6.80
C PRO A 107 18.26 8.25 -5.84
N SER A 108 19.57 8.06 -6.04
CA SER A 108 20.40 7.21 -5.17
C SER A 108 20.56 7.83 -3.79
N ASP A 109 20.87 9.12 -3.72
CA ASP A 109 21.04 9.84 -2.45
C ASP A 109 19.71 9.97 -1.71
N ASN A 110 18.61 10.23 -2.44
CA ASN A 110 17.26 10.24 -1.89
C ASN A 110 16.89 8.89 -1.29
N PHE A 111 17.14 7.79 -2.01
CA PHE A 111 16.86 6.44 -1.52
C PHE A 111 17.71 6.11 -0.29
N ALA A 112 18.98 6.52 -0.26
CA ALA A 112 19.85 6.34 0.90
C ALA A 112 19.32 7.09 2.13
N ALA A 113 18.82 8.32 1.95
CA ALA A 113 18.20 9.11 3.01
C ALA A 113 16.91 8.46 3.53
N ILE A 114 16.02 8.03 2.62
CA ILE A 114 14.77 7.32 2.96
C ILE A 114 15.09 6.06 3.76
N ARG A 115 16.02 5.23 3.28
CA ARG A 115 16.42 3.98 3.94
C ARG A 115 16.95 4.21 5.35
N LYS A 116 17.74 5.28 5.56
CA LYS A 116 18.28 5.62 6.88
C LYS A 116 17.14 5.90 7.86
N VAL A 117 16.27 6.85 7.53
CA VAL A 117 15.16 7.26 8.42
C VAL A 117 14.17 6.11 8.63
N LEU A 118 13.84 5.37 7.56
CA LEU A 118 12.97 4.21 7.65
C LEU A 118 13.50 3.16 8.64
N ASN A 119 14.79 2.82 8.58
CA ASN A 119 15.36 1.84 9.51
C ASN A 119 15.36 2.34 10.96
N GLU A 120 15.61 3.64 11.17
CA GLU A 120 15.51 4.24 12.51
C GLU A 120 14.09 4.12 13.07
N ASP A 121 13.07 4.41 12.27
CA ASP A 121 11.66 4.33 12.69
C ASP A 121 11.17 2.90 12.83
N LEU A 122 11.59 1.98 11.95
CA LEU A 122 11.29 0.56 12.10
C LEU A 122 11.82 0.00 13.43
N ASN A 123 13.00 0.45 13.87
CA ASN A 123 13.54 0.07 15.18
C ASN A 123 12.68 0.61 16.33
N LYS A 124 12.19 1.86 16.23
CA LYS A 124 11.28 2.44 17.23
C LYS A 124 9.95 1.67 17.30
N VAL A 125 9.36 1.36 16.15
CA VAL A 125 8.13 0.56 16.07
C VAL A 125 8.36 -0.84 16.62
N ALA A 126 9.47 -1.49 16.30
CA ALA A 126 9.82 -2.81 16.85
C ALA A 126 9.92 -2.79 18.38
N ALA A 127 10.45 -1.70 18.97
CA ALA A 127 10.47 -1.52 20.41
C ALA A 127 9.06 -1.36 21.00
N GLN A 128 8.16 -0.63 20.33
CA GLN A 128 6.76 -0.46 20.75
C GLN A 128 5.95 -1.75 20.66
N LEU A 129 6.20 -2.56 19.63
CA LEU A 129 5.53 -3.85 19.44
C LEU A 129 6.10 -4.94 20.36
N SER A 130 7.20 -4.69 21.06
CA SER A 130 7.82 -5.66 21.94
C SER A 130 6.92 -5.95 23.16
N PRO A 131 6.79 -7.22 23.61
CA PRO A 131 5.94 -7.59 24.74
C PRO A 131 6.25 -6.89 26.06
N LEU A 132 7.45 -6.33 26.20
CA LEU A 132 7.89 -5.56 27.37
C LEU A 132 7.38 -4.11 27.36
N ALA A 133 7.02 -3.55 26.20
CA ALA A 133 6.45 -2.20 26.10
C ALA A 133 4.96 -2.16 26.50
N ASN A 134 4.24 -3.27 26.36
CA ASN A 134 2.81 -3.38 26.69
C ASN A 134 2.52 -3.70 28.18
N LYS A 135 3.49 -3.49 29.08
CA LYS A 135 3.35 -3.74 30.54
C LYS A 135 3.46 -2.48 31.41
N GLY A 136 3.34 -1.29 30.80
CA GLY A 136 3.35 0.01 31.50
C GLY A 136 1.95 0.57 31.70
#